data_AF-A0AB37HJZ6-F1
#
_entry.id   AF-A0AB37HJZ6-F1
#
_cell.length_a   1.000
_cell.length_b   1.000
_cell.length_c   1.000
_cell.angle_alpha   90.00
_cell.angle_beta   90.00
_cell.angle_gamma   90.00
#
_symmetry.space_group_name_H-M   'P 1'
#
loop_
_entity.id
_entity.type
_entity.pdbx_description
1 polymer ?
#
loop_
_entity_poly.entity_id
_entity_poly.type
_entity_poly.pdbx_seq_one_letter_code
_entity_poly.pdbx_strand_id
1 'polypeptide(L)'
;MEKTLPIKNQMNGVFVHVTNLKVSAKWYADLLGLDVDLDKVVSPVYNVPLVGTTSLTLDDHTFDPKFNHNVSPSPIFNLYAPKIDDAYQYIKDKGIEIVREIETVGDTAWFNIKDPDGNVVMICNC
;
A
#
# COMPACT_ATOMS: atom_id res chain seq x y z
N MET A 1 31.66 23.93 6.99
CA MET A 1 31.13 23.10 5.89
C MET A 1 30.05 22.22 6.50
N GLU A 2 28.80 22.35 6.05
CA GLU A 2 27.75 21.43 6.50
C GLU A 2 28.11 20.01 6.06
N LYS A 3 28.11 19.08 7.02
CA LYS A 3 28.39 17.67 6.77
C LYS A 3 27.20 17.09 6.00
N THR A 4 27.34 16.92 4.68
CA THR A 4 26.34 16.20 3.89
C THR A 4 26.37 14.73 4.26
N LEU A 5 25.29 14.24 4.89
CA LEU A 5 25.13 12.81 5.14
C LEU A 5 24.80 12.08 3.82
N PRO A 6 25.38 10.89 3.57
CA PRO A 6 25.17 10.12 2.34
C PRO A 6 23.79 9.44 2.26
N ILE A 7 23.03 9.45 3.35
CA ILE A 7 21.65 8.96 3.44
C ILE A 7 20.80 10.13 3.94
N LYS A 8 19.73 10.44 3.21
CA LYS A 8 18.81 11.53 3.56
C LYS A 8 17.78 11.05 4.57
N ASN A 9 17.39 11.93 5.49
CA ASN A 9 16.29 11.68 6.42
C ASN A 9 14.94 11.85 5.70
N GLN A 10 14.65 10.96 4.75
CA GLN A 10 13.46 10.97 3.92
C GLN A 10 13.16 9.56 3.42
N MET A 11 11.90 9.14 3.52
CA MET A 11 11.45 7.90 2.88
C MET A 11 11.23 8.12 1.38
N ASN A 12 11.90 7.33 0.56
CA ASN A 12 11.78 7.43 -0.90
C ASN A 12 10.64 6.57 -1.45
N GLY A 13 10.45 5.35 -0.94
CA GLY A 13 9.40 4.47 -1.42
C GLY A 13 9.22 3.22 -0.56
N VAL A 14 8.07 2.60 -0.72
CA VAL A 14 7.69 1.31 -0.13
C VAL A 14 7.55 0.28 -1.24
N PHE A 15 8.06 -0.93 -1.00
CA PHE A 15 7.88 -2.08 -1.89
C PHE A 15 6.88 -3.03 -1.26
N VAL A 16 5.84 -3.39 -2.00
CA VAL A 16 4.84 -4.39 -1.61
C VAL A 16 5.05 -5.61 -2.47
N HIS A 17 5.24 -6.74 -1.82
CA HIS A 17 5.44 -8.01 -2.50
C HIS A 17 4.09 -8.62 -2.84
N VAL A 18 3.95 -9.03 -4.09
CA VAL A 18 2.69 -9.52 -4.65
C VAL A 18 2.93 -10.79 -5.46
N THR A 19 1.91 -11.61 -5.64
CA THR A 19 2.01 -12.85 -6.44
C THR A 19 1.55 -12.65 -7.88
N ASN A 20 0.78 -11.61 -8.16
CA ASN A 20 0.32 -11.28 -9.50
C ASN A 20 0.22 -9.77 -9.71
N LEU A 21 1.19 -9.21 -10.44
CA LEU A 21 1.33 -7.77 -10.61
C LEU A 21 0.09 -7.09 -11.19
N LYS A 22 -0.60 -7.71 -12.16
CA LYS A 22 -1.80 -7.13 -12.79
C LYS A 22 -3.00 -7.12 -11.86
N VAL A 23 -3.19 -8.20 -11.10
CA VAL A 23 -4.28 -8.30 -10.11
C VAL A 23 -4.08 -7.25 -9.02
N SER A 24 -2.86 -7.14 -8.48
CA SER A 24 -2.57 -6.20 -7.40
C SER A 24 -2.58 -4.75 -7.90
N ALA A 25 -2.06 -4.47 -9.11
CA ALA A 25 -2.16 -3.14 -9.73
C ALA A 25 -3.62 -2.71 -9.92
N LYS A 26 -4.49 -3.61 -10.39
CA LYS A 26 -5.93 -3.35 -10.48
C LYS A 26 -6.54 -3.05 -9.11
N TRP A 27 -6.23 -3.86 -8.11
CA TRP A 27 -6.78 -3.71 -6.77
C TRP A 27 -6.39 -2.38 -6.12
N TYR A 28 -5.11 -2.01 -6.17
CA TYR A 28 -4.63 -0.74 -5.65
C TYR A 28 -5.20 0.46 -6.42
N ALA A 29 -5.34 0.35 -7.75
CA ALA A 29 -5.98 1.38 -8.55
C ALA A 29 -7.46 1.56 -8.18
N ASP A 30 -8.21 0.47 -8.05
CA ASP A 30 -9.62 0.48 -7.64
C ASP A 30 -9.82 1.05 -6.22
N LEU A 31 -8.89 0.77 -5.29
CA LEU A 31 -8.89 1.30 -3.92
C LEU A 31 -8.68 2.83 -3.92
N LEU A 32 -7.80 3.32 -4.78
CA LEU A 32 -7.35 4.72 -4.79
C LEU A 32 -8.11 5.60 -5.80
N GLY A 33 -9.08 5.01 -6.53
CA GLY A 33 -9.82 5.72 -7.57
C GLY A 33 -8.96 6.11 -8.77
N LEU A 34 -7.96 5.30 -9.09
CA LEU A 34 -7.05 5.50 -10.22
C LEU A 34 -7.51 4.66 -11.41
N ASP A 35 -7.31 5.19 -12.62
CA ASP A 35 -7.39 4.40 -13.84
C ASP A 35 -6.06 3.68 -14.07
N VAL A 36 -6.12 2.36 -14.32
CA VAL A 36 -4.94 1.55 -14.65
C VAL A 36 -5.10 0.89 -16.01
N ASP A 37 -4.07 1.09 -16.84
CA ASP A 37 -3.90 0.39 -18.10
C ASP A 37 -3.10 -0.91 -17.85
N LEU A 38 -3.81 -2.03 -17.73
CA LEU A 38 -3.21 -3.34 -17.41
C LEU A 38 -2.28 -3.87 -18.50
N ASP A 39 -2.30 -3.30 -19.71
CA ASP A 39 -1.34 -3.65 -20.76
C ASP A 39 0.02 -3.00 -20.54
N LYS A 40 0.07 -1.91 -19.75
CA LYS A 40 1.32 -1.25 -19.31
C LYS A 40 1.87 -1.80 -18.00
N VAL A 41 1.14 -2.68 -17.32
CA VAL A 41 1.62 -3.38 -16.12
C VAL A 41 2.48 -4.56 -16.56
N VAL A 42 3.79 -4.43 -16.41
CA VAL A 42 4.79 -5.40 -16.87
C VAL A 42 5.69 -5.79 -15.72
N SER A 43 5.91 -7.09 -15.56
CA SER A 43 6.83 -7.67 -14.59
C SER A 43 8.27 -7.14 -14.76
N PRO A 44 9.07 -7.06 -13.68
CA PRO A 44 8.73 -7.57 -12.34
C PRO A 44 8.06 -6.56 -11.42
N VAL A 45 8.09 -5.28 -11.76
CA VAL A 45 7.65 -4.20 -10.86
C VAL A 45 6.69 -3.24 -11.54
N TYR A 46 5.74 -2.73 -10.74
CA TYR A 46 4.81 -1.69 -11.16
C TYR A 46 4.75 -0.59 -10.11
N ASN A 47 4.99 0.66 -10.53
CA ASN A 47 4.85 1.82 -9.67
C ASN A 47 3.41 2.34 -9.73
N VAL A 48 2.73 2.31 -8.60
CA VAL A 48 1.39 2.90 -8.47
C VAL A 48 1.54 4.43 -8.58
N PRO A 49 0.74 5.13 -9.41
CA PRO A 49 0.89 6.55 -9.68
C PRO A 49 0.33 7.41 -8.52
N LEU A 50 0.96 7.32 -7.35
CA LEU A 50 0.60 8.08 -6.16
C LEU A 50 1.03 9.55 -6.27
N VAL A 51 0.30 10.41 -5.56
CA VAL A 51 0.69 11.80 -5.33
C VAL A 51 1.54 11.91 -4.07
N GLY A 52 2.65 12.63 -4.14
CA GLY A 52 3.54 12.87 -3.00
C GLY A 52 4.99 12.54 -3.32
N THR A 53 5.83 12.52 -2.29
CA THR A 53 7.29 12.28 -2.44
C THR A 53 7.68 10.81 -2.27
N THR A 54 6.79 9.98 -1.72
CA THR A 54 7.07 8.58 -1.42
C THR A 54 6.33 7.69 -2.42
N SER A 55 7.06 6.83 -3.13
CA SER A 55 6.48 5.92 -4.12
C SER A 55 5.94 4.63 -3.48
N LEU A 56 4.98 3.99 -4.15
CA LEU A 56 4.54 2.64 -3.85
C LEU A 56 4.83 1.75 -5.07
N THR A 57 5.69 0.76 -4.88
CA THR A 57 6.11 -0.18 -5.91
C THR A 57 5.58 -1.57 -5.58
N LEU A 58 4.82 -2.17 -6.49
CA LEU A 58 4.42 -3.57 -6.43
C LEU A 58 5.53 -4.40 -7.09
N ASP A 59 5.93 -5.50 -6.47
CA ASP A 59 7.00 -6.38 -6.94
C ASP A 59 6.53 -7.84 -6.93
N ASP A 60 6.50 -8.46 -8.11
CA ASP A 60 6.06 -9.84 -8.30
C ASP A 60 7.18 -10.89 -8.23
N HIS A 61 8.43 -10.44 -8.03
CA HIS A 61 9.61 -11.30 -7.91
C HIS A 61 9.80 -12.31 -9.03
N THR A 62 9.26 -12.09 -10.23
CA THR A 62 9.45 -13.00 -11.38
C THR A 62 10.91 -13.19 -11.79
N PHE A 63 11.80 -12.31 -11.34
CA PHE A 63 13.26 -12.43 -11.53
C PHE A 63 13.95 -13.32 -10.49
N ASP A 64 13.32 -13.60 -9.35
CA ASP A 64 13.91 -14.38 -8.25
C ASP A 64 13.11 -15.67 -7.98
N PRO A 65 13.53 -16.81 -8.57
CA PRO A 65 12.85 -18.09 -8.38
C PRO A 65 12.99 -18.65 -6.95
N LYS A 66 13.83 -18.04 -6.09
CA LYS A 66 13.99 -18.43 -4.68
C LYS A 66 13.17 -17.55 -3.73
N PHE A 67 12.51 -16.53 -4.25
CA PHE A 67 11.67 -15.67 -3.43
C PHE A 67 10.57 -16.50 -2.76
N ASN A 68 10.45 -16.36 -1.45
CA ASN A 68 9.37 -16.97 -0.68
C ASN A 68 8.47 -15.86 -0.15
N HIS A 69 7.24 -15.81 -0.66
CA HIS A 69 6.28 -14.79 -0.28
C HIS A 69 5.81 -15.02 1.15
N ASN A 70 6.32 -14.19 2.07
CA ASN A 70 5.96 -14.22 3.49
C ASN A 70 5.34 -12.88 3.88
N VAL A 71 4.13 -12.95 4.40
CA VAL A 71 3.34 -11.77 4.68
C VAL A 71 3.42 -11.40 6.16
N SER A 72 3.60 -10.10 6.44
CA SER A 72 3.58 -9.57 7.80
C SER A 72 2.14 -9.50 8.34
N PRO A 73 1.86 -9.97 9.57
CA PRO A 73 0.56 -9.75 10.22
C PRO A 73 0.36 -8.29 10.68
N SER A 74 1.42 -7.49 10.68
CA SER A 74 1.42 -6.06 11.01
C SER A 74 1.37 -5.21 9.74
N PRO A 75 0.76 -4.00 9.81
CA PRO A 75 0.69 -3.10 8.67
C PRO A 75 2.08 -2.73 8.15
N ILE A 76 2.26 -2.81 6.84
CA ILE A 76 3.56 -2.56 6.17
C ILE A 76 3.73 -1.11 5.69
N PHE A 77 2.62 -0.40 5.51
CA PHE A 77 2.56 1.05 5.28
C PHE A 77 1.15 1.56 5.62
N ASN A 78 0.95 2.88 5.55
CA ASN A 78 -0.36 3.49 5.69
C ASN A 78 -0.75 4.33 4.46
N LEU A 79 -2.06 4.43 4.23
CA LEU A 79 -2.68 5.38 3.32
C LEU A 79 -3.45 6.43 4.12
N TYR A 80 -3.38 7.67 3.64
CA TYR A 80 -4.00 8.80 4.30
C TYR A 80 -5.52 8.85 4.06
N ALA A 81 -6.28 8.96 5.14
CA ALA A 81 -7.72 9.10 5.17
C ALA A 81 -8.11 10.30 6.06
N PRO A 82 -8.36 11.50 5.49
CA PRO A 82 -8.64 12.70 6.28
C PRO A 82 -9.91 12.59 7.13
N LYS A 83 -10.85 11.72 6.74
CA LYS A 83 -12.07 11.39 7.48
C LYS A 83 -12.14 9.87 7.63
N ILE A 84 -11.80 9.37 8.80
CA ILE A 84 -11.58 7.93 9.01
C ILE A 84 -12.88 7.13 8.86
N ASP A 85 -14.01 7.65 9.33
CA ASP A 85 -15.32 6.97 9.25
C ASP A 85 -15.80 6.83 7.80
N ASP A 86 -15.64 7.89 6.99
CA ASP A 86 -15.97 7.88 5.56
C ASP A 86 -15.11 6.84 4.83
N ALA A 87 -13.81 6.78 5.13
CA ALA A 87 -12.90 5.80 4.55
C ALA A 87 -13.26 4.37 4.96
N TYR A 88 -13.64 4.16 6.21
CA TYR A 88 -14.04 2.84 6.70
C TYR A 88 -15.34 2.34 6.04
N GLN A 89 -16.34 3.22 5.86
CA GLN A 89 -17.53 2.86 5.10
C GLN A 89 -17.21 2.56 3.63
N TYR A 90 -16.34 3.34 3.01
CA TYR A 90 -15.87 3.11 1.63
C TYR A 90 -15.21 1.73 1.45
N ILE A 91 -14.40 1.30 2.42
CA ILE A 91 -13.78 -0.03 2.43
C ILE A 91 -14.84 -1.14 2.57
N LYS A 92 -15.83 -0.96 3.45
CA LYS A 92 -16.95 -1.90 3.60
C LYS A 92 -17.76 -2.05 2.32
N ASP A 93 -18.10 -0.94 1.67
CA ASP A 93 -18.90 -0.93 0.44
C ASP A 93 -18.18 -1.63 -0.73
N LYS A 94 -16.84 -1.60 -0.73
CA LYS A 94 -16.01 -2.36 -1.67
C LYS A 94 -15.86 -3.84 -1.33
N GLY A 95 -16.32 -4.28 -0.16
CA GLY A 95 -16.15 -5.67 0.30
C GLY A 95 -14.69 -6.04 0.57
N ILE A 96 -13.84 -5.06 0.91
CA ILE A 96 -12.44 -5.31 1.27
C ILE A 96 -12.39 -5.83 2.73
N GLU A 97 -11.57 -6.85 2.97
CA GLU A 97 -11.39 -7.44 4.31
C GLU A 97 -10.77 -6.43 5.28
N ILE A 98 -11.51 -6.12 6.34
CA ILE A 98 -11.03 -5.35 7.50
C ILE A 98 -10.48 -6.35 8.52
N VAL A 99 -9.17 -6.30 8.76
CA VAL A 99 -8.48 -7.23 9.67
C VAL A 99 -8.28 -6.64 11.07
N ARG A 100 -8.48 -5.33 11.21
CA ARG A 100 -8.50 -4.63 12.49
C ARG A 100 -9.50 -3.50 12.39
N GLU A 101 -10.45 -3.49 13.32
CA GLU A 101 -11.48 -2.46 13.41
C GLU A 101 -10.89 -1.08 13.72
N ILE A 102 -11.71 -0.03 13.56
CA ILE A 102 -11.28 1.33 13.88
C ILE A 102 -10.85 1.41 15.35
N GLU A 103 -9.67 1.97 15.54
CA GLU A 103 -9.15 2.39 16.83
C GLU A 103 -8.85 3.89 16.82
N THR A 104 -8.92 4.51 17.99
CA THR A 104 -8.68 5.94 18.16
C THR A 104 -7.85 6.18 19.41
N VAL A 105 -6.78 6.96 19.26
CA VAL A 105 -5.90 7.40 20.35
C VAL A 105 -5.63 8.88 20.17
N GLY A 106 -6.21 9.71 21.05
CA GLY A 106 -6.17 11.16 20.88
C GLY A 106 -6.91 11.58 19.60
N ASP A 107 -6.24 12.39 18.78
CA ASP A 107 -6.77 12.85 17.49
C ASP A 107 -6.44 11.90 16.31
N THR A 108 -5.72 10.81 16.59
CA THR A 108 -5.31 9.82 15.60
C THR A 108 -6.27 8.65 15.60
N ALA A 109 -6.75 8.27 14.42
CA ALA A 109 -7.60 7.12 14.21
C ALA A 109 -7.14 6.31 12.99
N TRP A 110 -7.24 4.99 13.11
CA TRP A 110 -6.83 4.08 12.06
C TRP A 110 -7.61 2.77 12.10
N PHE A 111 -7.60 2.04 11.00
CA PHE A 111 -8.01 0.64 10.91
C PHE A 111 -7.11 -0.07 9.91
N ASN A 112 -7.15 -1.40 9.86
CA ASN A 112 -6.31 -2.16 8.94
C ASN A 112 -7.14 -3.00 7.98
N ILE A 113 -6.71 -3.01 6.73
CA ILE A 113 -7.27 -3.81 5.65
C ILE A 113 -6.24 -4.81 5.13
N LYS A 114 -6.70 -5.79 4.35
CA LYS A 114 -5.85 -6.76 3.68
C LYS A 114 -5.97 -6.64 2.16
N ASP A 115 -4.84 -6.67 1.47
CA ASP A 115 -4.80 -6.75 0.00
C ASP A 115 -5.00 -8.21 -0.49
N PRO A 116 -5.09 -8.46 -1.81
CA PRO A 116 -5.30 -9.82 -2.35
C PRO A 116 -4.18 -10.82 -2.01
N ASP A 117 -3.00 -10.31 -1.70
CA ASP A 117 -1.78 -11.05 -1.40
C ASP A 117 -1.60 -11.29 0.10
N GLY A 118 -2.49 -10.75 0.92
CA GLY A 118 -2.49 -10.88 2.37
C GLY A 118 -1.82 -9.72 3.10
N ASN A 119 -1.19 -8.78 2.38
CA ASN A 119 -0.45 -7.68 2.97
C ASN A 119 -1.41 -6.80 3.77
N VAL A 120 -1.00 -6.46 5.00
CA VAL A 120 -1.78 -5.58 5.86
C VAL A 120 -1.45 -4.13 5.53
N VAL A 121 -2.48 -3.35 5.18
CA VAL A 121 -2.38 -1.92 4.90
C VAL A 121 -3.15 -1.17 5.97
N MET A 122 -2.54 -0.15 6.57
CA MET A 122 -3.23 0.73 7.51
C MET A 122 -3.91 1.86 6.75
N ILE A 123 -5.14 2.19 7.13
CA ILE A 123 -5.81 3.42 6.72
C ILE A 123 -5.81 4.35 7.92
N CYS A 124 -5.21 5.54 7.81
CA CYS A 124 -4.91 6.41 8.95
C CYS A 124 -5.19 7.88 8.62
N ASN A 125 -5.64 8.67 9.61
CA ASN A 125 -5.91 10.10 9.44
C ASN A 125 -4.70 11.02 9.68
N CYS A 126 -3.50 10.47 9.88
CA CYS A 126 -2.25 11.21 10.09
C CYS A 126 -1.03 10.48 9.52
#